data_AF-A0AAN6E9J2-F1
#
_entry.id   AF-A0AAN6E9J2-F1
#
_cell.length_a   1.000
_cell.length_b   1.000
_cell.length_c   1.000
_cell.angle_alpha   90.00
_cell.angle_beta   90.00
_cell.angle_gamma   90.00
#
_symmetry.space_group_name_H-M   'P 1'
#
loop_
_entity.id
_entity.type
_entity.pdbx_description
1 polymer ?
#
loop_
_entity_poly.entity_id
_entity_poly.type
_entity_poly.pdbx_seq_one_letter_code
_entity_poly.pdbx_strand_id
1 'polypeptide(L)'
;MIRAGHFAKGRVGALARASKAVSVLPRGVRLYSYQARPDTSEKETIVKLLYNIGSKKEVEQYLRHFSSVESQKFAVIKVGGAVISDDLATLASALTFLTRVGLYPIVVHGAGPQLNKRLEAAKIEARYEDGIRITDGQTLAIAREVFASENRKLVEALERLGTRARPITGGVFVADYLNREKYDRVGKIYSVNREVVESSIRAGCLPILTSLAETPDGQILNVNADIAAGELARVLEPLKIVYLNEKNGLYHGTTGK
;
A
#
# COMPACT_ATOMS: atom_id res chain seq x y z
N MET A 1 39.25 -24.62 -32.66
CA MET A 1 40.68 -24.51 -33.04
C MET A 1 40.84 -23.28 -33.92
N ILE A 2 42.00 -22.62 -33.84
CA ILE A 2 42.37 -21.29 -34.39
C ILE A 2 41.94 -20.12 -33.49
N ARG A 3 42.78 -19.13 -33.16
CA ARG A 3 44.18 -19.01 -32.70
C ARG A 3 44.30 -17.54 -32.28
N ALA A 4 44.91 -17.28 -31.12
CA ALA A 4 45.20 -15.94 -30.64
C ALA A 4 46.30 -15.23 -31.47
N GLY A 5 46.18 -13.92 -31.61
CA GLY A 5 47.23 -13.00 -32.05
C GLY A 5 47.57 -12.00 -30.95
N HIS A 6 48.85 -11.93 -30.60
CA HIS A 6 49.48 -11.18 -29.52
C HIS A 6 50.05 -9.83 -30.02
N PHE A 7 50.57 -9.02 -29.08
CA PHE A 7 51.35 -7.75 -29.19
C PHE A 7 50.55 -6.44 -29.09
N ALA A 8 50.94 -5.41 -28.33
CA ALA A 8 52.10 -5.15 -27.47
C ALA A 8 51.80 -4.05 -26.44
N LYS A 9 52.61 -4.02 -25.37
CA LYS A 9 52.64 -2.98 -24.32
C LYS A 9 53.14 -1.63 -24.85
N GLY A 10 52.52 -0.55 -24.42
CA GLY A 10 53.07 0.81 -24.43
C GLY A 10 52.61 1.57 -23.19
N ARG A 11 53.53 1.92 -22.29
CA ARG A 11 53.33 2.86 -21.17
C ARG A 11 53.68 4.27 -21.64
N VAL A 12 52.77 5.22 -21.50
CA VAL A 12 53.01 6.65 -21.24
C VAL A 12 51.74 7.16 -20.53
N GLY A 13 51.75 7.47 -19.23
CA GLY A 13 52.10 8.79 -18.72
C GLY A 13 50.82 9.52 -18.30
N ALA A 14 50.65 9.71 -17.00
CA ALA A 14 49.48 10.35 -16.39
C ALA A 14 49.33 11.81 -16.82
N LEU A 15 48.09 12.24 -17.10
CA LEU A 15 47.66 13.64 -17.02
C LEU A 15 46.20 13.66 -16.59
N ALA A 16 46.00 13.98 -15.32
CA ALA A 16 44.71 14.26 -14.72
C ALA A 16 44.12 15.54 -15.35
N ARG A 17 42.90 15.45 -15.88
CA ARG A 17 42.01 16.61 -16.02
C ARG A 17 40.64 16.23 -15.47
N ALA A 18 40.43 16.59 -14.21
CA ALA A 18 39.11 16.62 -13.62
C ALA A 18 38.29 17.71 -14.34
N SER A 19 37.28 17.31 -15.12
CA SER A 19 36.29 18.25 -15.63
C SER A 19 35.43 18.71 -14.44
N LYS A 20 35.59 19.98 -14.03
CA LYS A 20 34.63 20.63 -13.13
C LYS A 20 33.30 20.79 -13.87
N ALA A 21 32.40 19.84 -13.67
CA ALA A 21 30.98 20.10 -13.89
C ALA A 21 30.53 21.07 -12.78
N VAL A 22 30.32 22.33 -13.16
CA VAL A 22 29.77 23.36 -12.28
C VAL A 22 28.30 23.00 -12.04
N SER A 23 27.99 22.46 -10.86
CA SER A 23 26.62 22.23 -10.43
C SER A 23 25.95 23.56 -10.11
N VAL A 24 25.18 24.11 -11.04
CA VAL A 24 24.25 25.20 -10.76
C VAL A 24 23.03 24.57 -10.08
N LEU A 25 23.11 24.38 -8.76
CA LEU A 25 21.94 24.09 -7.94
C LEU A 25 21.27 25.43 -7.56
N PRO A 26 19.94 25.57 -7.72
CA PRO A 26 19.25 26.73 -7.19
C PRO A 26 19.43 26.79 -5.68
N ARG A 27 19.76 27.98 -5.15
CA ARG A 27 19.81 28.25 -3.71
C ARG A 27 18.43 27.95 -3.12
N GLY A 28 18.31 26.84 -2.39
CA GLY A 28 17.07 26.47 -1.69
C GLY A 28 16.73 24.97 -1.68
N VAL A 29 17.43 24.12 -2.43
CA VAL A 29 17.15 22.68 -2.40
C VAL A 29 17.81 22.05 -1.17
N ARG A 30 17.02 21.81 -0.13
CA ARG A 30 17.42 20.98 1.03
C ARG A 30 17.57 19.55 0.50
N LEU A 31 18.81 19.05 0.40
CA LEU A 31 19.06 17.62 0.19
C LEU A 31 18.49 16.88 1.40
N TYR A 32 17.44 16.10 1.19
CA TYR A 32 16.92 15.18 2.20
C TYR A 32 17.92 14.03 2.38
N SER A 33 18.97 14.25 3.18
CA SER A 33 19.71 13.14 3.77
C SER A 33 18.89 12.61 4.94
N TYR A 34 18.21 11.48 4.76
CA TYR A 34 17.46 10.86 5.85
C TYR A 34 17.93 9.43 6.08
N GLN A 35 18.66 9.26 7.18
CA GLN A 35 18.84 7.97 7.84
C GLN A 35 17.66 7.80 8.80
N ALA A 36 16.71 6.92 8.47
CA ALA A 36 15.72 6.46 9.43
C ALA A 36 15.62 4.96 9.42
N ARG A 37 16.39 4.37 10.30
CA ARG A 37 15.89 3.26 11.11
C ARG A 37 15.23 3.92 12.33
N PRO A 38 14.09 3.43 12.83
CA PRO A 38 13.54 3.94 14.08
C PRO A 38 14.64 3.86 15.15
N ASP A 39 14.91 4.99 15.80
CA ASP A 39 15.90 5.02 16.89
C ASP A 39 15.39 4.10 18.00
N THR A 40 16.26 3.24 18.50
CA THR A 40 15.95 2.28 19.57
C THR A 40 15.32 2.99 20.79
N SER A 41 15.71 4.25 21.01
CA SER A 41 15.16 5.17 22.00
C SER A 41 13.66 5.47 21.83
N GLU A 42 13.17 5.65 20.60
CA GLU A 42 11.76 5.95 20.33
C GLU A 42 10.88 4.73 20.64
N LYS A 43 11.34 3.54 20.23
CA LYS A 43 10.64 2.29 20.51
C LYS A 43 10.51 2.06 22.01
N GLU A 44 11.60 2.21 22.77
CA GLU A 44 11.57 2.12 24.24
C GLU A 44 10.62 3.12 24.88
N THR A 45 10.57 4.35 24.37
CA THR A 45 9.68 5.39 24.88
C THR A 45 8.20 5.01 24.67
N ILE A 46 7.86 4.50 23.49
CA ILE A 46 6.49 4.05 23.20
C ILE A 46 6.11 2.86 24.08
N VAL A 47 7.03 1.89 24.27
CA VAL A 47 6.78 0.77 25.18
C VAL A 47 6.52 1.25 26.61
N LYS A 48 7.33 2.18 27.12
CA LYS A 48 7.14 2.78 28.45
C LYS A 48 5.78 3.49 28.56
N LEU A 49 5.37 4.22 27.51
CA LEU A 49 4.06 4.88 27.48
C LEU A 49 2.91 3.87 27.47
N LEU A 50 3.01 2.78 26.72
CA LEU A 50 1.98 1.74 26.68
C LEU A 50 1.80 1.11 28.07
N TYR A 51 2.88 0.83 28.79
CA TYR A 51 2.82 0.32 30.17
C TYR A 51 2.20 1.30 31.17
N ASN A 52 2.19 2.61 30.86
CA ASN A 52 1.57 3.62 31.72
C ASN A 52 0.07 3.82 31.44
N ILE A 53 -0.43 3.41 30.27
CA ILE A 53 -1.81 3.66 29.83
C ILE A 53 -2.65 2.37 29.81
N GLY A 54 -2.03 1.23 29.47
CA GLY A 54 -2.70 -0.06 29.33
C GLY A 54 -2.41 -1.02 30.47
N SER A 55 -3.23 -2.06 30.58
CA SER A 55 -2.95 -3.13 31.54
C SER A 55 -1.69 -3.91 31.13
N LYS A 56 -0.92 -4.40 32.11
CA LYS A 56 0.29 -5.22 31.86
C LYS A 56 0.01 -6.38 30.90
N LYS A 57 -1.18 -7.00 31.00
CA LYS A 57 -1.61 -8.11 30.14
C LYS A 57 -1.86 -7.68 28.69
N GLU A 58 -2.49 -6.52 28.46
CA GLU A 58 -2.65 -5.95 27.12
C GLU A 58 -1.30 -5.58 26.54
N VAL A 59 -0.45 -4.90 27.30
CA VAL A 59 0.86 -4.44 26.83
C VAL A 59 1.78 -5.63 26.53
N GLU A 60 1.80 -6.67 27.36
CA GLU A 60 2.54 -7.91 27.08
C GLU A 60 1.96 -8.72 25.92
N GLN A 61 0.64 -8.66 25.71
CA GLN A 61 0.02 -9.23 24.52
C GLN A 61 0.48 -8.44 23.29
N TYR A 62 0.35 -7.12 23.29
CA TYR A 62 0.89 -6.21 22.29
C TYR A 62 2.38 -6.52 21.99
N LEU A 63 3.25 -6.50 23.00
CA LEU A 63 4.71 -6.71 22.88
C LEU A 63 5.12 -8.09 22.39
N ARG A 64 4.39 -9.15 22.76
CA ARG A 64 4.62 -10.50 22.19
C ARG A 64 4.40 -10.55 20.68
N HIS A 65 3.48 -9.75 20.15
CA HIS A 65 3.28 -9.65 18.69
C HIS A 65 4.28 -8.67 18.04
N PHE A 66 4.89 -7.75 18.81
CA PHE A 66 5.89 -6.78 18.35
C PHE A 66 7.35 -7.29 18.34
N SER A 67 7.65 -8.41 19.02
CA SER A 67 9.00 -8.97 19.16
C SER A 67 9.29 -10.20 18.30
N SER A 68 8.27 -10.81 17.67
CA SER A 68 8.49 -11.93 16.76
C SER A 68 8.97 -11.44 15.38
N VAL A 69 9.94 -12.18 14.84
CA VAL A 69 10.93 -11.74 13.83
C VAL A 69 10.35 -11.62 12.40
N GLU A 70 9.03 -11.55 12.23
CA GLU A 70 8.40 -11.43 10.90
C GLU A 70 7.55 -10.15 10.80
N SER A 71 8.23 -9.01 10.69
CA SER A 71 7.59 -7.69 10.45
C SER A 71 6.68 -7.65 9.21
N GLN A 72 6.80 -8.63 8.32
CA GLN A 72 6.01 -8.76 7.09
C GLN A 72 4.59 -9.30 7.30
N LYS A 73 4.31 -10.01 8.40
CA LYS A 73 3.00 -10.68 8.64
C LYS A 73 2.16 -9.99 9.71
N PHE A 74 2.36 -8.69 9.96
CA PHE A 74 1.64 -8.02 11.04
C PHE A 74 0.13 -7.96 10.80
N ALA A 75 -0.30 -7.22 9.78
CA ALA A 75 -1.71 -7.00 9.53
C ALA A 75 -2.00 -6.73 8.06
N VAL A 76 -3.14 -7.23 7.58
CA VAL A 76 -3.81 -6.69 6.39
C VAL A 76 -4.94 -5.77 6.86
N ILE A 77 -4.89 -4.51 6.45
CA ILE A 77 -5.86 -3.48 6.82
C ILE A 77 -6.65 -3.08 5.57
N LYS A 78 -7.92 -3.44 5.52
CA LYS A 78 -8.83 -2.90 4.51
C LYS A 78 -9.31 -1.53 4.96
N VAL A 79 -9.17 -0.54 4.09
CA VAL A 79 -9.64 0.84 4.31
C VAL A 79 -10.78 1.17 3.34
N GLY A 80 -11.94 1.53 3.89
CA GLY A 80 -13.06 2.05 3.10
C GLY A 80 -12.73 3.40 2.44
N GLY A 81 -13.29 3.65 1.25
CA GLY A 81 -13.04 4.91 0.53
C GLY A 81 -13.46 6.15 1.32
N ALA A 82 -14.56 6.08 2.09
CA ALA A 82 -15.02 7.16 2.96
C ALA A 82 -13.99 7.55 4.02
N VAL A 83 -13.26 6.58 4.58
CA VAL A 83 -12.21 6.86 5.58
C VAL A 83 -11.08 7.69 4.96
N ILE A 84 -10.77 7.51 3.68
CA ILE A 84 -9.75 8.31 2.95
C ILE A 84 -10.27 9.71 2.61
N SER A 85 -11.57 9.88 2.38
CA SER A 85 -12.13 11.21 2.14
C SER A 85 -12.27 12.00 3.43
N ASP A 86 -12.73 11.36 4.51
CA ASP A 86 -13.30 12.02 5.67
C ASP A 86 -12.29 12.08 6.85
N ASP A 87 -11.50 11.02 7.05
CA ASP A 87 -10.64 10.83 8.24
C ASP A 87 -9.16 10.59 7.90
N LEU A 88 -8.70 11.11 6.76
CA LEU A 88 -7.35 10.83 6.24
C LEU A 88 -6.23 11.16 7.23
N ALA A 89 -6.32 12.28 7.95
CA ALA A 89 -5.29 12.70 8.89
C ALA A 89 -5.17 11.72 10.06
N THR A 90 -6.31 11.27 10.60
CA THR A 90 -6.39 10.29 11.69
C THR A 90 -5.86 8.94 11.22
N LEU A 91 -6.27 8.48 10.03
CA LEU A 91 -5.78 7.25 9.41
C LEU A 91 -4.25 7.28 9.22
N ALA A 92 -3.71 8.36 8.65
CA ALA A 92 -2.28 8.50 8.41
C ALA A 92 -1.48 8.54 9.72
N SER A 93 -2.02 9.20 10.75
CA SER A 93 -1.42 9.22 12.09
C SER A 93 -1.36 7.82 12.72
N ALA A 94 -2.47 7.07 12.66
CA ALA A 94 -2.53 5.71 13.21
C ALA A 94 -1.56 4.76 12.50
N LEU A 95 -1.50 4.79 11.16
CA LEU A 95 -0.55 3.99 10.38
C LEU A 95 0.91 4.40 10.62
N THR A 96 1.17 5.71 10.80
CA THR A 96 2.50 6.23 11.17
C THR A 96 2.93 5.71 12.53
N PHE A 97 2.04 5.71 13.51
CA PHE A 97 2.33 5.15 14.83
C PHE A 97 2.74 3.68 14.74
N LEU A 98 1.99 2.85 14.01
CA LEU A 98 2.33 1.43 13.79
C LEU A 98 3.71 1.29 13.15
N THR A 99 4.03 2.11 12.14
CA THR A 99 5.33 2.06 11.47
C THR A 99 6.49 2.43 12.39
N ARG A 100 6.33 3.46 13.23
CA ARG A 100 7.35 3.91 14.18
C ARG A 100 7.68 2.85 15.25
N VAL A 101 6.71 2.03 15.64
CA VAL A 101 6.96 0.90 16.55
C VAL A 101 7.52 -0.34 15.85
N GLY A 102 7.75 -0.26 14.54
CA GLY A 102 8.37 -1.31 13.72
C GLY A 102 7.38 -2.25 13.02
N LEU A 103 6.09 -1.90 12.96
CA LEU A 103 5.09 -2.69 12.25
C LEU A 103 4.80 -2.13 10.86
N TYR A 104 4.70 -3.03 9.89
CA TYR A 104 4.39 -2.66 8.50
C TYR A 104 3.05 -3.27 8.09
N PRO A 105 1.91 -2.65 8.47
CA PRO A 105 0.61 -3.11 8.00
C PRO A 105 0.52 -2.96 6.49
N ILE A 106 -0.14 -3.92 5.85
CA ILE A 106 -0.41 -3.88 4.41
C ILE A 106 -1.81 -3.32 4.23
N VAL A 107 -1.90 -2.16 3.58
CA VAL A 107 -3.16 -1.45 3.42
C VAL A 107 -3.75 -1.75 2.05
N VAL A 108 -4.99 -2.24 2.00
CA VAL A 108 -5.78 -2.34 0.78
C VAL A 108 -6.92 -1.33 0.87
N HIS A 109 -7.00 -0.38 -0.05
CA HIS A 109 -8.04 0.63 -0.01
C HIS A 109 -9.08 0.49 -1.13
N GLY A 110 -10.32 0.86 -0.80
CA GLY A 110 -11.37 1.14 -1.76
C GLY A 110 -11.40 2.62 -2.18
N ALA A 111 -12.32 2.97 -3.06
CA ALA A 111 -12.61 4.36 -3.46
C ALA A 111 -14.09 4.55 -3.86
N GLY A 112 -15.00 3.83 -3.19
CA GLY A 112 -16.41 3.74 -3.58
C GLY A 112 -17.12 5.10 -3.72
N PRO A 113 -17.14 5.95 -2.67
CA PRO A 113 -17.75 7.28 -2.74
C PRO A 113 -17.13 8.17 -3.82
N GLN A 114 -15.81 8.15 -3.94
CA GLN A 114 -15.06 8.94 -4.92
C GLN A 114 -15.36 8.51 -6.36
N LEU A 115 -15.47 7.20 -6.60
CA LEU A 115 -15.82 6.64 -7.90
C LEU A 115 -17.24 7.03 -8.29
N ASN A 116 -18.21 6.88 -7.37
CA ASN A 116 -19.60 7.29 -7.63
C ASN A 116 -19.68 8.76 -8.05
N LYS A 117 -19.01 9.65 -7.30
CA LYS A 117 -18.97 11.09 -7.61
C LYS A 117 -18.39 11.39 -8.99
N ARG A 118 -17.34 10.66 -9.41
CA ARG A 118 -16.71 10.86 -10.72
C ARG A 118 -17.54 10.28 -11.87
N LEU A 119 -18.22 9.17 -11.67
CA LEU A 119 -19.16 8.60 -12.65
C LEU A 119 -20.35 9.54 -12.87
N GLU A 120 -20.93 10.08 -11.78
CA GLU A 120 -22.03 11.05 -11.85
C GLU A 120 -21.61 12.31 -12.62
N ALA A 121 -20.42 12.87 -12.32
CA ALA A 121 -19.88 14.02 -13.05
C ALA A 121 -19.66 13.73 -14.54
N ALA A 122 -19.33 12.49 -14.90
CA ALA A 122 -19.21 12.02 -16.28
C ALA A 122 -20.55 11.63 -16.92
N LYS A 123 -21.68 11.75 -16.20
CA LYS A 123 -23.02 11.32 -16.61
C LYS A 123 -23.09 9.82 -16.95
N ILE A 124 -22.31 9.01 -16.23
CA ILE A 124 -22.32 7.55 -16.32
C ILE A 124 -23.10 7.01 -15.12
N GLU A 125 -24.17 6.26 -15.38
CA GLU A 125 -24.99 5.67 -14.32
C GLU A 125 -24.27 4.50 -13.65
N ALA A 126 -24.14 4.55 -12.32
CA ALA A 126 -23.58 3.45 -11.55
C ALA A 126 -24.59 2.29 -11.44
N ARG A 127 -24.32 1.19 -12.11
CA ARG A 127 -25.15 -0.02 -12.07
C ARG A 127 -24.59 -1.06 -11.10
N TYR A 128 -25.49 -1.70 -10.36
CA TYR A 128 -25.17 -2.78 -9.45
C TYR A 128 -26.09 -3.97 -9.68
N GLU A 129 -25.53 -5.16 -9.58
CA GLU A 129 -26.27 -6.42 -9.62
C GLU A 129 -25.69 -7.35 -8.54
N ASP A 130 -26.55 -7.92 -7.71
CA ASP A 130 -26.15 -8.71 -6.51
C ASP A 130 -25.19 -7.98 -5.57
N GLY A 131 -25.30 -6.66 -5.48
CA GLY A 131 -24.39 -5.83 -4.69
C GLY A 131 -22.98 -5.67 -5.30
N ILE A 132 -22.75 -6.17 -6.51
CA ILE A 132 -21.50 -6.01 -7.26
C ILE A 132 -21.70 -4.90 -8.29
N ARG A 133 -20.75 -3.96 -8.38
CA ARG A 133 -20.77 -2.92 -9.40
C ARG A 133 -20.43 -3.51 -10.76
N ILE A 134 -21.36 -3.42 -11.71
CA ILE A 134 -21.07 -3.72 -13.11
C ILE A 134 -20.04 -2.70 -13.60
N THR A 135 -18.93 -3.18 -14.14
CA THR A 135 -17.79 -2.34 -14.48
C THR A 135 -17.45 -2.48 -15.96
N ASP A 136 -18.06 -1.65 -16.80
CA ASP A 136 -17.70 -1.58 -18.21
C ASP A 136 -16.36 -0.85 -18.46
N GLY A 137 -15.95 -0.74 -19.72
CA GLY A 137 -14.66 -0.15 -20.09
C GLY A 137 -14.52 1.32 -19.68
N GLN A 138 -15.60 2.11 -19.80
CA GLN A 138 -15.61 3.52 -19.41
C GLN A 138 -15.56 3.66 -17.88
N THR A 139 -16.37 2.87 -17.19
CA THR A 139 -16.40 2.80 -15.73
C THR A 139 -15.04 2.39 -15.18
N LEU A 140 -14.38 1.40 -15.80
CA LEU A 140 -13.04 0.95 -15.39
C LEU A 140 -11.98 2.04 -15.60
N ALA A 141 -12.03 2.78 -16.71
CA ALA A 141 -11.08 3.87 -16.97
C ALA A 141 -11.13 4.92 -15.86
N ILE A 142 -12.34 5.35 -15.48
CA ILE A 142 -12.55 6.29 -14.37
C ILE A 142 -12.13 5.67 -13.03
N ALA A 143 -12.48 4.40 -12.80
CA ALA A 143 -12.06 3.70 -11.58
C ALA A 143 -10.54 3.72 -11.42
N ARG A 144 -9.77 3.39 -12.47
CA ARG A 144 -8.30 3.39 -12.42
C ARG A 144 -7.72 4.74 -12.00
N GLU A 145 -8.23 5.84 -12.57
CA GLU A 145 -7.80 7.19 -12.19
C GLU A 145 -8.12 7.52 -10.74
N VAL A 146 -9.35 7.20 -10.31
CA VAL A 146 -9.81 7.45 -8.94
C VAL A 146 -8.98 6.65 -7.93
N PHE A 147 -8.79 5.35 -8.18
CA PHE A 147 -7.97 4.50 -7.30
C PHE A 147 -6.54 5.01 -7.22
N ALA A 148 -5.91 5.39 -8.33
CA ALA A 148 -4.56 5.95 -8.33
C ALA A 148 -4.47 7.29 -7.58
N SER A 149 -5.48 8.15 -7.71
CA SER A 149 -5.58 9.42 -6.99
C SER A 149 -5.71 9.22 -5.49
N GLU A 150 -6.64 8.38 -5.03
CA GLU A 150 -6.84 8.11 -3.60
C GLU A 150 -5.65 7.37 -2.98
N ASN A 151 -5.00 6.48 -3.73
CA ASN A 151 -3.77 5.81 -3.33
C ASN A 151 -2.66 6.83 -3.05
N ARG A 152 -2.43 7.75 -4.00
CA ARG A 152 -1.44 8.81 -3.88
C ARG A 152 -1.76 9.74 -2.70
N LYS A 153 -3.03 10.13 -2.54
CA LYS A 153 -3.48 10.98 -1.43
C LYS A 153 -3.13 10.39 -0.05
N LEU A 154 -3.32 9.08 0.12
CA LEU A 154 -2.93 8.38 1.35
C LEU A 154 -1.41 8.30 1.53
N VAL A 155 -0.68 7.95 0.48
CA VAL A 155 0.80 7.92 0.50
C VAL A 155 1.37 9.29 0.89
N GLU A 156 0.91 10.37 0.26
CA GLU A 156 1.36 11.73 0.57
C GLU A 156 1.01 12.17 2.01
N ALA A 157 -0.12 11.71 2.55
CA ALA A 157 -0.44 11.95 3.95
C ALA A 157 0.54 11.25 4.92
N LEU A 158 0.95 10.02 4.60
CA LEU A 158 1.94 9.26 5.38
C LEU A 158 3.34 9.87 5.28
N GLU A 159 3.79 10.20 4.06
CA GLU A 159 5.11 10.80 3.82
C GLU A 159 5.26 12.15 4.52
N ARG A 160 4.19 12.97 4.59
CA ARG A 160 4.18 14.22 5.38
C ARG A 160 4.40 14.02 6.87
N LEU A 161 4.08 12.84 7.41
CA LEU A 161 4.31 12.47 8.80
C LEU A 161 5.66 11.76 9.03
N GLY A 162 6.48 11.66 7.97
CA GLY A 162 7.78 10.98 7.98
C GLY A 162 7.69 9.45 7.84
N THR A 163 6.53 8.92 7.48
CA THR A 163 6.33 7.48 7.25
C THR A 163 6.53 7.18 5.78
N ARG A 164 7.54 6.36 5.46
CA ARG A 164 7.75 5.92 4.09
C ARG A 164 6.63 4.99 3.66
N ALA A 165 5.93 5.31 2.59
CA ALA A 165 4.86 4.52 2.02
C ALA A 165 5.11 4.27 0.53
N ARG A 166 4.74 3.09 0.05
CA ARG A 166 4.87 2.73 -1.37
C ARG A 166 3.49 2.62 -2.01
N PRO A 167 3.17 3.43 -3.02
CA PRO A 167 1.98 3.24 -3.83
C PRO A 167 2.13 1.95 -4.66
N ILE A 168 1.15 1.05 -4.56
CA ILE A 168 1.10 -0.20 -5.32
C ILE A 168 -0.27 -0.27 -6.01
N THR A 169 -0.31 0.18 -7.26
CA THR A 169 -1.57 0.34 -8.02
C THR A 169 -1.89 -0.84 -8.95
N GLY A 170 -1.07 -1.90 -8.93
CA GLY A 170 -1.17 -3.06 -9.81
C GLY A 170 -0.10 -4.11 -9.50
N GLY A 171 -0.13 -5.24 -10.20
CA GLY A 171 0.84 -6.33 -10.11
C GLY A 171 0.76 -7.21 -8.86
N VAL A 172 -0.19 -6.95 -7.95
CA VAL A 172 -0.41 -7.77 -6.74
C VAL A 172 -1.44 -8.85 -6.97
N PHE A 173 -2.59 -8.50 -7.54
CA PHE A 173 -3.72 -9.42 -7.69
C PHE A 173 -3.79 -9.94 -9.12
N VAL A 174 -3.75 -11.26 -9.27
CA VAL A 174 -3.99 -11.92 -10.55
C VAL A 174 -5.39 -12.53 -10.51
N ALA A 175 -6.20 -12.20 -11.52
CA ALA A 175 -7.61 -12.56 -11.55
C ALA A 175 -8.07 -12.96 -12.96
N ASP A 176 -9.11 -13.79 -13.01
CA ASP A 176 -9.93 -13.97 -14.21
C ASP A 176 -11.23 -13.20 -14.06
N TYR A 177 -12.01 -13.09 -15.13
CA TYR A 177 -13.35 -12.52 -15.08
C TYR A 177 -14.24 -13.29 -14.10
N LEU A 178 -14.89 -12.59 -13.16
CA LEU A 178 -15.84 -13.19 -12.23
C LEU A 178 -17.05 -13.76 -12.99
N ASN A 179 -17.63 -12.95 -13.86
CA ASN A 179 -18.61 -13.32 -14.88
C ASN A 179 -18.64 -12.19 -15.90
N ARG A 180 -18.07 -12.44 -17.09
CA ARG A 180 -17.88 -11.39 -18.11
C ARG A 180 -19.18 -10.89 -18.71
N GLU A 181 -20.17 -11.76 -18.88
CA GLU A 181 -21.47 -11.38 -19.45
C GLU A 181 -22.28 -10.53 -18.48
N LYS A 182 -22.18 -10.84 -17.18
CA LYS A 182 -22.97 -10.20 -16.13
C LYS A 182 -22.33 -8.91 -15.58
N TYR A 183 -21.03 -8.95 -15.29
CA TYR A 183 -20.35 -7.86 -14.58
C TYR A 183 -19.31 -7.11 -15.44
N ASP A 184 -19.09 -7.54 -16.68
CA ASP A 184 -18.03 -7.06 -17.59
C ASP A 184 -16.64 -7.16 -16.96
N ARG A 185 -15.93 -6.06 -16.67
CA ARG A 185 -14.54 -6.05 -16.19
C ARG A 185 -14.44 -6.14 -14.67
N VAL A 186 -15.09 -7.14 -14.09
CA VAL A 186 -14.99 -7.48 -12.66
C VAL A 186 -14.25 -8.80 -12.49
N GLY A 187 -13.29 -8.83 -11.57
CA GLY A 187 -12.35 -9.94 -11.40
C GLY A 187 -12.66 -10.85 -10.22
N LYS A 188 -12.34 -12.13 -10.39
CA LYS A 188 -12.19 -13.14 -9.34
C LYS A 188 -10.71 -13.45 -9.19
N ILE A 189 -10.13 -13.01 -8.09
CA ILE A 189 -8.71 -13.26 -7.78
C ILE A 189 -8.50 -14.76 -7.58
N TYR A 190 -7.48 -15.31 -8.21
CA TYR A 190 -7.05 -16.70 -8.00
C TYR A 190 -5.59 -16.80 -7.54
N SER A 191 -4.80 -15.73 -7.67
CA SER A 191 -3.41 -15.68 -7.23
C SER A 191 -3.02 -14.28 -6.75
N VAL A 192 -2.08 -14.24 -5.81
CA VAL A 192 -1.53 -13.01 -5.22
C VAL A 192 -0.01 -13.06 -5.33
N ASN A 193 0.58 -12.03 -5.93
CA ASN A 193 2.02 -11.85 -6.01
C ASN A 193 2.55 -11.18 -4.73
N ARG A 194 2.96 -12.00 -3.77
CA ARG A 194 3.48 -11.54 -2.47
C ARG A 194 4.76 -10.71 -2.58
N GLU A 195 5.60 -10.97 -3.57
CA GLU A 195 6.93 -10.35 -3.67
C GLU A 195 6.85 -8.82 -3.87
N VAL A 196 5.80 -8.35 -4.56
CA VAL A 196 5.53 -6.90 -4.73
C VAL A 196 5.29 -6.22 -3.37
N VAL A 197 4.59 -6.91 -2.46
CA VAL A 197 4.28 -6.41 -1.12
C VAL A 197 5.50 -6.57 -0.20
N GLU A 198 6.08 -7.76 -0.18
CA GLU A 198 7.21 -8.10 0.70
C GLU A 198 8.44 -7.23 0.40
N SER A 199 8.73 -6.93 -0.86
CA SER A 199 9.83 -6.05 -1.25
C SER A 199 9.65 -4.61 -0.74
N SER A 200 8.41 -4.11 -0.67
CA SER A 200 8.10 -2.82 -0.04
C SER A 200 8.45 -2.85 1.45
N ILE A 201 8.03 -3.90 2.15
CA ILE A 201 8.28 -4.05 3.59
C ILE A 201 9.78 -4.22 3.88
N ARG A 202 10.50 -5.03 3.09
CA ARG A 202 11.98 -5.17 3.21
C ARG A 202 12.69 -3.85 2.98
N ALA A 203 12.18 -3.02 2.08
CA ALA A 203 12.67 -1.67 1.86
C ALA A 203 12.30 -0.69 2.99
N GLY A 204 11.49 -1.10 3.97
CA GLY A 204 10.98 -0.29 5.08
C GLY A 204 9.96 0.74 4.64
N CYS A 205 9.13 0.40 3.66
CA CYS A 205 8.04 1.21 3.13
C CYS A 205 6.70 0.50 3.36
N LEU A 206 5.73 1.22 3.92
CA LEU A 206 4.37 0.72 4.15
C LEU A 206 3.65 0.53 2.80
N PRO A 207 3.23 -0.68 2.42
CA PRO A 207 2.62 -0.93 1.12
C PRO A 207 1.15 -0.49 1.11
N ILE A 208 0.79 0.40 0.17
CA ILE A 208 -0.57 0.91 -0.03
C ILE A 208 -1.12 0.40 -1.36
N LEU A 209 -2.04 -0.55 -1.30
CA LEU A 209 -2.57 -1.30 -2.45
C LEU A 209 -3.95 -0.77 -2.88
N THR A 210 -4.15 -0.68 -4.19
CA THR A 210 -5.49 -0.55 -4.78
C THR A 210 -6.16 -1.92 -4.92
N SER A 211 -7.49 -1.98 -4.89
CA SER A 211 -8.26 -3.22 -5.18
C SER A 211 -8.51 -3.44 -6.69
N LEU A 212 -7.43 -3.40 -7.48
CA LEU A 212 -7.43 -3.70 -8.91
C LEU A 212 -6.62 -4.98 -9.15
N ALA A 213 -7.10 -5.83 -10.05
CA ALA A 213 -6.42 -7.05 -10.45
C ALA A 213 -6.11 -7.05 -11.94
N GLU A 214 -5.24 -7.96 -12.36
CA GLU A 214 -4.83 -8.12 -13.76
C GLU A 214 -5.03 -9.57 -14.19
N THR A 215 -5.52 -9.75 -15.41
CA THR A 215 -5.48 -11.05 -16.09
C THR A 215 -4.05 -11.35 -16.57
N PRO A 216 -3.73 -12.61 -16.93
CA PRO A 216 -2.41 -12.96 -17.46
C PRO A 216 -1.99 -12.19 -18.72
N ASP A 217 -2.95 -11.74 -19.53
CA ASP A 217 -2.73 -10.92 -20.74
C ASP A 217 -2.69 -9.40 -20.45
N GLY A 218 -2.81 -8.99 -19.18
CA GLY A 218 -2.65 -7.60 -18.74
C GLY A 218 -3.93 -6.76 -18.74
N GLN A 219 -5.11 -7.37 -18.95
CA GLN A 219 -6.39 -6.67 -18.78
C GLN A 219 -6.65 -6.43 -17.29
N ILE A 220 -6.86 -5.16 -16.94
CA ILE A 220 -7.19 -4.76 -15.57
C ILE A 220 -8.66 -5.07 -15.29
N LEU A 221 -8.94 -5.60 -14.11
CA LEU A 221 -10.28 -5.91 -13.61
C LEU A 221 -10.51 -5.19 -12.29
N ASN A 222 -11.72 -4.69 -12.10
CA ASN A 222 -12.16 -4.17 -10.81
C ASN A 222 -12.43 -5.32 -9.85
N VAL A 223 -12.02 -5.19 -8.58
CA VAL A 223 -12.27 -6.20 -7.55
C VAL A 223 -12.84 -5.53 -6.31
N ASN A 224 -13.76 -6.22 -5.63
CA ASN A 224 -14.24 -5.80 -4.33
C ASN A 224 -13.07 -5.76 -3.32
N ALA A 225 -12.88 -4.62 -2.63
CA ALA A 225 -11.76 -4.41 -1.72
C ALA A 225 -11.75 -5.37 -0.51
N ASP A 226 -12.92 -5.83 -0.04
CA ASP A 226 -13.01 -6.81 1.06
C ASP A 226 -12.55 -8.19 0.57
N ILE A 227 -12.93 -8.59 -0.66
CA ILE A 227 -12.44 -9.82 -1.29
C ILE A 227 -10.93 -9.74 -1.52
N ALA A 228 -10.43 -8.62 -2.03
CA ALA A 228 -9.00 -8.42 -2.23
C ALA A 228 -8.20 -8.51 -0.92
N ALA A 229 -8.71 -7.91 0.16
CA ALA A 229 -8.11 -8.02 1.49
C ALA A 229 -8.15 -9.47 2.02
N GLY A 230 -9.25 -10.19 1.79
CA GLY A 230 -9.40 -11.60 2.15
C GLY A 230 -8.41 -12.52 1.44
N GLU A 231 -8.27 -12.38 0.11
CA GLU A 231 -7.31 -13.17 -0.67
C GLU A 231 -5.86 -12.84 -0.31
N LEU A 232 -5.56 -11.57 -0.06
CA LEU A 232 -4.25 -11.15 0.43
C LEU A 232 -3.94 -11.78 1.79
N ALA A 233 -4.91 -11.77 2.71
CA ALA A 233 -4.74 -12.36 4.03
C ALA A 233 -4.59 -13.89 3.97
N ARG A 234 -5.30 -14.56 3.05
CA ARG A 234 -5.17 -16.00 2.82
C ARG A 234 -3.76 -16.38 2.37
N VAL A 235 -3.10 -15.54 1.58
CA VAL A 235 -1.75 -15.83 1.06
C VAL A 235 -0.64 -15.39 2.01
N LEU A 236 -0.82 -14.27 2.73
CA LEU A 236 0.21 -13.72 3.62
C LEU A 236 0.12 -14.21 5.06
N GLU A 237 -1.02 -14.79 5.46
CA GLU A 237 -1.29 -15.31 6.80
C GLU A 237 -0.92 -14.30 7.90
N PRO A 238 -1.48 -13.08 7.88
CA PRO A 238 -1.14 -12.06 8.85
C PRO A 238 -1.70 -12.39 10.24
N LEU A 239 -1.06 -11.86 11.28
CA LEU A 239 -1.54 -11.99 12.65
C LEU A 239 -2.90 -11.31 12.87
N LYS A 240 -3.20 -10.27 12.08
CA LYS A 240 -4.45 -9.51 12.16
C LYS A 240 -5.00 -9.20 10.78
N ILE A 241 -6.33 -9.19 10.70
CA ILE A 241 -7.08 -8.61 9.58
C ILE A 241 -7.99 -7.55 10.18
N VAL A 242 -7.90 -6.31 9.69
CA VAL A 242 -8.66 -5.18 10.21
C VAL A 242 -9.45 -4.55 9.08
N TYR A 243 -10.76 -4.37 9.29
CA TYR A 243 -11.64 -3.69 8.34
C TYR A 243 -12.03 -2.33 8.93
N LEU A 244 -11.53 -1.25 8.32
CA LEU A 244 -11.89 0.12 8.67
C LEU A 244 -13.02 0.58 7.74
N ASN A 245 -14.19 0.79 8.32
CA ASN A 245 -15.40 1.25 7.64
C ASN A 245 -15.97 2.50 8.31
N GLU A 246 -16.85 3.20 7.61
CA GLU A 246 -17.56 4.39 8.12
C GLU A 246 -18.59 4.06 9.22
N LYS A 247 -18.92 2.78 9.42
CA LYS A 247 -20.01 2.33 10.30
C LYS A 247 -19.54 1.98 11.71
N ASN A 248 -18.33 2.38 12.12
CA ASN A 248 -17.79 2.19 13.47
C ASN A 248 -17.93 0.76 14.04
N GLY A 249 -17.92 -0.27 13.19
CA GLY A 249 -18.00 -1.67 13.59
C GLY A 249 -19.33 -2.35 13.27
N LEU A 250 -19.77 -3.23 14.16
CA LEU A 250 -21.00 -4.00 14.04
C LEU A 250 -21.97 -3.54 15.12
N TYR A 251 -23.24 -3.40 14.74
CA TYR A 251 -24.31 -3.11 15.67
C TYR A 251 -25.08 -4.37 16.00
N HIS A 252 -25.48 -4.51 17.24
CA HIS A 252 -26.38 -5.56 17.66
C HIS A 252 -27.81 -5.26 17.16
N GLY A 253 -28.31 -6.06 16.23
CA GLY A 253 -29.55 -5.79 15.48
C GLY A 253 -30.80 -5.59 16.33
N THR A 254 -30.82 -6.09 17.57
CA THR A 254 -31.94 -5.86 18.50
C THR A 254 -31.76 -4.62 19.37
N THR A 255 -30.52 -4.26 19.73
CA THR A 255 -30.26 -3.21 20.74
C THR A 255 -29.75 -1.91 20.12
N GLY A 256 -29.36 -1.93 18.84
CA GLY A 256 -28.78 -0.77 18.14
C GLY A 256 -27.47 -0.26 18.74
N LYS A 257 -26.87 -1.04 19.65
CA LYS A 257 -25.57 -0.76 20.27
C LYS A 257 -24.46 -1.31 19.41
#